data_AF-A0A1J5SL63-F1
#
_entry.id   AF-A0A1J5SL63-F1
#
_cell.length_a   1.000
_cell.length_b   1.000
_cell.length_c   1.000
_cell.angle_alpha   90.00
_cell.angle_beta   90.00
_cell.angle_gamma   90.00
#
_symmetry.space_group_name_H-M   'P 1'
#
loop_
_entity.id
_entity.type
_entity.pdbx_description
1 polymer ?
#
loop_
_entity_poly.entity_id
_entity_poly.type
_entity_poly.pdbx_seq_one_letter_code
_entity_poly.pdbx_strand_id
1 'polypeptide(L)'
;MRDDPIWHLILGPGDEAHFLGEAGEGGDYYAVVHRRHGLWTHLYQVTLNPRRDRTWVRLEACFPGACPQRAAAWLGAAAKPLRV
;
A
#
# COMPACT_ATOMS: atom_id res chain seq x y z
N MET A 1 7.70 17.84 11.28
CA MET A 1 7.18 16.65 10.58
C MET A 1 7.61 16.81 9.14
N ARG A 2 8.34 15.83 8.57
CA ARG A 2 8.63 15.87 7.13
C ARG A 2 7.30 15.64 6.42
N ASP A 3 6.94 16.56 5.53
CA ASP A 3 5.83 16.41 4.59
C ASP A 3 6.22 15.30 3.60
N ASP A 4 6.01 14.04 3.98
CA ASP A 4 6.07 12.95 3.01
C ASP A 4 4.99 13.21 1.96
N PRO A 5 5.31 13.11 0.67
CA PRO A 5 4.37 13.46 -0.37
C PRO A 5 3.18 12.50 -0.32
N ILE A 6 2.01 13.05 0.02
CA ILE A 6 0.75 12.35 0.01
C ILE A 6 0.25 12.30 -1.43
N TRP A 7 0.19 11.10 -1.99
CA TRP A 7 -0.30 10.89 -3.35
C TRP A 7 -1.76 10.41 -3.33
N HIS A 8 -2.46 10.62 -4.44
CA HIS A 8 -3.68 9.89 -4.76
C HIS A 8 -3.28 8.74 -5.68
N LEU A 9 -3.71 7.51 -5.36
CA LEU A 9 -3.50 6.37 -6.24
C LEU A 9 -4.65 6.28 -7.24
N ILE A 10 -4.31 6.27 -8.53
CA ILE A 10 -5.25 5.97 -9.61
C ILE A 10 -4.81 4.63 -10.18
N LEU A 11 -5.70 3.63 -10.12
CA LEU A 11 -5.46 2.33 -10.74
C LEU A 11 -5.76 2.42 -12.23
N GLY A 12 -4.77 2.05 -13.05
CA GLY A 12 -4.95 1.99 -14.49
C GLY A 12 -5.70 0.72 -14.92
N PRO A 13 -6.20 0.67 -16.16
CA PRO A 13 -6.71 -0.58 -16.73
C PRO A 13 -5.66 -1.69 -16.68
N GLY A 14 -5.99 -2.82 -16.04
CA GLY A 14 -5.10 -3.98 -15.89
C GLY A 14 -4.20 -3.97 -14.66
N ASP A 15 -4.28 -2.93 -13.81
CA ASP A 15 -3.72 -2.99 -12.47
C ASP A 15 -4.62 -3.87 -11.58
N GLU A 16 -4.00 -4.66 -10.71
CA GLU A 16 -4.71 -5.55 -9.76
C GLU A 16 -4.43 -5.09 -8.33
N ALA A 17 -5.47 -4.84 -7.54
CA ALA A 17 -5.33 -4.48 -6.14
C ALA A 17 -5.75 -5.63 -5.23
N HIS A 18 -4.90 -5.96 -4.26
CA HIS A 18 -5.11 -7.00 -3.28
C HIS A 18 -5.08 -6.38 -1.89
N PHE A 19 -6.19 -6.49 -1.15
CA PHE A 19 -6.23 -6.09 0.25
C PHE A 19 -5.39 -7.06 1.09
N LEU A 20 -4.53 -6.52 1.95
CA LEU A 20 -3.60 -7.29 2.78
C LEU A 20 -3.88 -7.20 4.28
N GLY A 21 -4.78 -6.31 4.71
CA GLY A 21 -5.20 -6.18 6.10
C GLY A 21 -5.27 -4.73 6.58
N GLU A 22 -5.85 -4.54 7.76
CA GLU A 22 -6.00 -3.26 8.42
C GLU A 22 -4.76 -2.95 9.29
N ALA A 23 -4.31 -1.70 9.32
CA ALA A 23 -3.27 -1.20 10.23
C ALA A 23 -3.84 -0.63 11.55
N GLY A 24 -5.12 -0.89 11.86
CA GLY A 24 -5.85 -0.18 12.91
C GLY A 24 -6.10 1.28 12.55
N GLU A 25 -5.88 2.22 13.49
CA GLU A 25 -6.04 3.66 13.24
C GLU A 25 -5.13 4.22 12.10
N GLY A 26 -4.17 3.42 11.63
CA GLY A 26 -3.24 3.77 10.55
C GLY A 26 -3.77 3.54 9.12
N GLY A 27 -4.97 3.01 8.92
CA GLY A 27 -5.54 2.74 7.59
C GLY A 27 -5.23 1.36 7.03
N ASP A 28 -5.60 1.11 5.78
CA ASP A 28 -5.60 -0.22 5.15
C ASP A 28 -4.35 -0.47 4.31
N TYR A 29 -3.84 -1.70 4.29
CA TYR A 29 -2.75 -2.09 3.40
C TYR A 29 -3.25 -2.79 2.14
N TYR A 30 -2.70 -2.37 1.00
CA TYR A 30 -2.98 -2.96 -0.31
C TYR A 30 -1.69 -3.25 -1.06
N ALA A 31 -1.60 -4.43 -1.69
CA ALA A 31 -0.63 -4.69 -2.73
C ALA A 31 -1.26 -4.42 -4.10
N VAL A 32 -0.60 -3.59 -4.90
CA VAL A 32 -1.06 -3.23 -6.24
C VAL A 32 -0.05 -3.71 -7.27
N VAL A 33 -0.51 -4.56 -8.18
CA VAL A 33 0.29 -5.04 -9.30
C VAL A 33 0.10 -4.08 -10.47
N HIS A 34 1.15 -3.33 -10.80
CA HIS A 34 1.17 -2.44 -11.95
C HIS A 34 1.75 -3.12 -13.17
N ARG A 35 1.17 -2.84 -14.34
CA ARG A 35 1.65 -3.37 -15.65
C ARG A 35 2.17 -2.31 -16.61
N ARG A 36 1.75 -1.05 -16.45
CA ARG A 36 1.97 0.04 -17.42
C ARG A 36 3.46 0.37 -17.67
N HIS A 37 4.31 0.20 -16.67
CA HIS A 37 5.75 0.55 -16.73
C HIS A 37 6.65 -0.66 -16.42
N GLY A 38 6.20 -1.84 -16.81
CA GLY A 38 6.76 -3.11 -16.37
C GLY A 38 5.95 -3.71 -15.22
N LEU A 39 6.18 -4.99 -14.96
CA LEU A 39 5.45 -5.74 -13.95
C LEU A 39 6.05 -5.47 -12.57
N TRP A 40 5.31 -4.79 -11.71
CA TRP A 40 5.73 -4.41 -10.36
C TRP A 40 4.60 -4.64 -9.36
N THR A 41 4.95 -4.95 -8.12
CA THR A 41 4.03 -4.98 -6.98
C THR A 41 4.40 -3.88 -6.01
N HIS A 42 3.51 -2.92 -5.80
CA HIS A 42 3.66 -1.84 -4.83
C HIS A 42 2.81 -2.11 -3.59
N LEU A 43 3.39 -1.96 -2.41
CA LEU A 43 2.66 -2.01 -1.14
C LEU A 43 2.29 -0.59 -0.72
N TYR A 44 1.00 -0.32 -0.61
CA TYR A 44 0.46 0.96 -0.17
C TYR A 44 -0.21 0.82 1.19
N GLN A 45 -0.02 1.82 2.05
CA GLN A 45 -0.92 2.14 3.14
C GLN A 45 -1.91 3.19 2.67
N VAL A 46 -3.20 2.96 2.88
CA VAL A 46 -4.32 3.78 2.39
C VAL A 46 -5.12 4.26 3.59
N THR A 47 -5.14 5.57 3.82
CA THR A 47 -5.92 6.20 4.89
C THR A 47 -7.05 7.04 4.31
N LEU A 48 -8.19 7.09 5.01
CA LEU A 48 -9.25 8.03 4.67
C LEU A 48 -8.81 9.44 5.07
N ASN A 49 -8.91 10.41 4.15
CA ASN A 49 -8.77 11.81 4.47
C ASN A 49 -10.10 12.36 4.99
N PRO A 50 -10.22 12.70 6.29
CA PRO A 50 -11.48 13.15 6.88
C PRO A 50 -11.97 14.50 6.33
N ARG A 51 -11.12 15.26 5.64
CA ARG A 51 -11.46 16.61 5.14
C ARG A 51 -11.99 16.63 3.72
N ARG A 52 -11.78 15.58 2.92
CA ARG A 52 -11.99 15.68 1.46
C ARG A 52 -12.65 14.47 0.80
N ASP A 53 -13.19 13.52 1.57
CA ASP A 53 -13.78 12.28 1.03
C ASP A 53 -12.88 11.60 -0.02
N ARG A 54 -11.58 11.60 0.27
CA ARG A 54 -10.52 11.08 -0.60
C ARG A 54 -9.62 10.20 0.23
N THR A 55 -8.89 9.31 -0.42
CA THR A 55 -7.85 8.53 0.23
C THR A 55 -6.48 9.21 0.10
N TRP A 56 -5.68 9.05 1.13
CA TRP A 56 -4.25 9.31 1.15
C TRP A 56 -3.52 7.99 1.01
N VAL A 57 -2.54 7.93 0.11
CA VAL A 57 -1.70 6.73 -0.03
C VAL A 57 -0.26 7.02 0.32
N ARG A 58 0.36 6.10 1.04
CA ARG A 58 1.80 6.05 1.30
C ARG A 58 2.36 4.77 0.74
N LEU A 59 3.45 4.86 -0.02
CA LEU A 59 4.16 3.71 -0.57
C LEU A 59 5.13 3.16 0.48
N GLU A 60 4.92 1.93 0.94
CA GLU A 60 5.76 1.28 1.94
C GLU A 60 6.93 0.50 1.30
N ALA A 61 6.64 -0.21 0.21
CA ALA A 61 7.60 -1.08 -0.45
C ALA A 61 7.27 -1.31 -1.93
N CYS A 62 8.29 -1.66 -2.72
CA CYS A 62 8.17 -2.03 -4.12
C CYS A 62 8.90 -3.35 -4.40
N PHE A 63 8.28 -4.22 -5.20
CA PHE A 63 8.85 -5.50 -5.60
C PHE A 63 8.74 -5.69 -7.11
N PRO A 64 9.79 -6.18 -7.78
CA PRO A 64 9.70 -6.54 -9.18
C PRO A 64 8.81 -7.78 -9.37
N GLY A 65 7.98 -7.76 -10.41
CA GLY A 65 7.04 -8.83 -10.77
C GLY A 65 5.69 -8.74 -10.06
N ALA A 66 4.77 -9.65 -10.43
CA ALA A 66 3.47 -9.82 -9.80
C ALA A 66 3.62 -10.77 -8.60
N CYS A 67 3.92 -10.22 -7.43
CA CYS A 67 4.21 -10.98 -6.21
C CYS A 67 3.53 -10.38 -4.97
N PRO A 68 2.18 -10.30 -4.93
CA PRO A 68 1.45 -9.77 -3.77
C PRO A 68 1.72 -10.54 -2.48
N GLN A 69 2.05 -11.83 -2.55
CA GLN A 69 2.41 -12.65 -1.39
C GLN A 69 3.72 -12.18 -0.74
N ARG A 70 4.66 -11.66 -1.55
CA ARG A 70 5.91 -11.08 -1.03
C ARG A 70 5.65 -9.78 -0.29
N ALA A 71 4.71 -8.96 -0.78
CA ALA A 71 4.26 -7.77 -0.08
C ALA A 71 3.57 -8.11 1.26
N ALA A 72 2.72 -9.15 1.28
CA ALA A 72 2.09 -9.65 2.50
C ALA A 72 3.13 -10.16 3.52
N ALA A 73 4.12 -10.94 3.07
CA ALA A 73 5.20 -11.43 3.92
C ALA A 73 6.05 -10.28 4.47
N TRP A 74 6.33 -9.25 3.65
CA TRP A 74 7.02 -8.05 4.10
C TRP A 74 6.23 -7.34 5.20
N LEU A 75 4.92 -7.17 5.03
CA LEU A 75 4.05 -6.55 6.03
C LEU A 75 4.09 -7.33 7.35
N GLY A 76 3.97 -8.66 7.30
CA GLY A 76 4.06 -9.52 8.47
C GLY A 76 5.43 -9.48 9.16
N ALA A 77 6.52 -9.26 8.42
CA ALA A 77 7.87 -9.13 8.97
C ALA A 77 8.20 -7.72 9.49
N ALA A 78 7.64 -6.68 8.87
CA ALA A 78 7.77 -5.29 9.26
C ALA A 78 6.96 -4.97 10.52
N ALA A 79 5.86 -5.69 10.76
CA ALA A 79 5.11 -5.70 12.01
C ALA A 79 5.93 -6.36 13.15
N LYS A 80 6.97 -5.69 13.66
CA LYS A 80 7.57 -6.07 14.94
C LYS A 80 6.50 -5.97 16.05
N PRO A 81 6.51 -6.87 17.06
CA PRO A 81 5.44 -6.98 18.04
C PRO A 81 5.33 -5.68 18.82
N LEU A 82 4.15 -5.06 18.80
CA LEU A 82 3.77 -4.07 19.80
C LEU A 82 3.87 -4.78 21.15
N ARG A 83 4.90 -4.44 21.93
CA ARG A 83 5.00 -4.89 23.32
C ARG A 83 3.80 -4.29 24.05
N VAL A 84 2.98 -5.20 24.60
CA VAL A 84 1.90 -4.94 25.56
C VAL A 84 2.45 -4.20 26.77
#